data_AF-B2BGR5-F1
#
_entry.id   AF-B2BGR5-F1
#
_cell.length_a   1.000
_cell.length_b   1.000
_cell.length_c   1.000
_cell.angle_alpha   90.00
_cell.angle_beta   90.00
_cell.angle_gamma   90.00
#
_symmetry.space_group_name_H-M   'P 1'
#
loop_
_entity.id
_entity.type
_entity.pdbx_description
1 polymer ?
#
loop_
_entity_poly.entity_id
_entity_poly.type
_entity_poly.pdbx_seq_one_letter_code
_entity_poly.pdbx_strand_id
1 'polypeptide(L)' 'RVIKSASEASKFTVAKFIYGSSWLPSTGVAFLAGLST' A
#
# COMPACT_ATOMS: atom_id res chain seq x y z
N ARG A 1 9.78 14.71 8.16
CA ARG A 1 10.98 14.29 7.40
C ARG A 1 10.55 13.96 5.97
N VAL A 2 11.31 14.38 4.96
CA VAL A 2 11.00 14.07 3.54
C VAL A 2 11.50 12.66 3.21
N ILE A 3 10.63 11.82 2.65
CA ILE A 3 10.96 10.47 2.18
C ILE A 3 11.37 10.57 0.70
N LYS A 4 12.56 10.07 0.36
CA LYS A 4 13.11 10.13 -1.01
C LYS A 4 13.28 8.76 -1.68
N SER A 5 13.22 7.67 -0.92
CA SER A 5 13.42 6.32 -1.45
C SER A 5 12.11 5.55 -1.56
N ALA A 6 11.93 4.84 -2.67
CA ALA A 6 10.78 3.97 -2.87
C ALA A 6 10.73 2.84 -1.82
N SER A 7 11.90 2.38 -1.33
CA SER A 7 11.97 1.38 -0.27
C SER A 7 11.39 1.87 1.05
N GLU A 8 11.66 3.12 1.44
CA GLU A 8 11.07 3.72 2.63
C GLU A 8 9.57 3.99 2.42
N ALA A 9 9.18 4.48 1.24
CA ALA A 9 7.77 4.69 0.88
C ALA A 9 6.95 3.39 0.86
N SER A 10 7.55 2.25 0.50
CA SER A 10 6.86 0.95 0.41
C SER A 10 6.22 0.51 1.73
N LYS A 11 6.76 0.95 2.87
CA LYS A 11 6.25 0.64 4.22
C LYS A 11 4.87 1.25 4.48
N PHE A 12 4.50 2.29 3.73
CA PHE A 12 3.25 3.02 3.88
C PHE A 12 2.21 2.68 2.81
N THR A 13 2.46 1.63 2.03
CA THR A 13 1.49 1.11 1.05
C THR A 13 0.36 0.36 1.74
N VAL A 14 -0.78 0.23 1.06
CA VAL A 14 -1.95 -0.50 1.56
C VAL A 14 -1.61 -1.94 1.93
N ALA A 15 -0.81 -2.63 1.11
CA ALA A 15 -0.42 -4.01 1.36
C ALA A 15 0.46 -4.19 2.61
N LYS A 16 1.26 -3.20 2.99
CA LYS A 16 2.22 -3.31 4.10
C LYS A 16 1.75 -2.65 5.38
N PHE A 17 1.11 -1.49 5.31
CA PHE A 17 0.76 -0.71 6.49
C PHE A 17 -0.51 -1.25 7.17
N ILE A 18 -1.52 -1.61 6.38
CA ILE A 18 -2.82 -2.07 6.88
C ILE A 18 -3.15 -3.50 6.46
N TYR A 19 -2.18 -4.21 5.88
CA TYR A 19 -2.37 -5.56 5.35
C TYR A 19 -3.58 -5.69 4.42
N GLY A 20 -3.87 -4.64 3.65
CA GLY A 20 -5.13 -4.49 2.93
C GLY A 20 -5.43 -5.63 1.94
N SER A 21 -4.40 -6.27 1.41
CA SER A 21 -4.54 -7.42 0.51
C SER A 21 -5.28 -8.61 1.11
N SER A 22 -5.41 -8.72 2.44
CA SER A 22 -6.15 -9.82 3.08
C SER A 22 -7.65 -9.59 3.22
N TRP A 23 -8.12 -8.34 3.18
CA TRP A 23 -9.51 -8.01 3.53
C TRP A 23 -10.20 -7.03 2.57
N LEU A 24 -9.46 -6.13 1.91
CA LEU A 24 -10.04 -5.20 0.94
C LEU A 24 -10.67 -5.87 -0.28
N PRO A 25 -10.11 -6.96 -0.88
CA PRO A 25 -10.73 -7.60 -2.03
C PRO A 25 -12.19 -8.02 -1.79
N SER A 26 -12.53 -8.45 -0.57
CA SER A 26 -13.88 -8.87 -0.19
C SER A 26 -14.90 -7.73 -0.12
N THR A 27 -14.42 -6.49 -0.06
CA THR A 27 -15.28 -5.29 -0.03
C THR A 27 -15.73 -4.83 -1.42
N GLY A 28 -15.08 -5.32 -2.48
CA GLY A 28 -15.32 -4.86 -3.86
C GLY A 28 -14.78 -3.47 -4.17
N VAL A 29 -14.12 -2.81 -3.22
CA VAL A 29 -13.50 -1.49 -3.43
C VAL A 29 -12.17 -1.64 -4.16
N ALA A 30 -12.00 -0.87 -5.25
CA ALA A 30 -10.75 -0.81 -5.98
C ALA A 30 -9.64 -0.15 -5.13
N PHE A 31 -8.44 -0.72 -5.15
CA PHE A 31 -7.29 -0.18 -4.43
C PHE A 31 -5.98 -0.49 -5.14
N LEU A 32 -4.95 0.31 -4.85
CA LEU A 32 -3.57 0.01 -5.21
C LEU A 32 -2.86 -0.59 -4.00
N ALA A 33 -2.38 -1.82 -4.16
CA ALA A 33 -1.71 -2.54 -3.09
C ALA A 33 -0.32 -1.96 -2.78
N GLY A 34 0.37 -1.41 -3.78
CA GLY A 34 1.76 -0.94 -3.72
C GLY A 34 1.96 0.46 -4.29
N LEU A 35 3.21 0.81 -4.56
CA LEU A 35 3.57 2.05 -5.24
C LEU A 35 3.23 1.93 -6.73
N SER A 36 2.63 2.96 -7.32
CA SER A 36 2.51 3.08 -8.78
C SER A 36 3.79 3.68 -9.34
N THR A 37 4.26 3.12 -10.46
CA THR A 37 5.23 3.79 -11.34
C THR A 37 4.55 4.86 -12.17
#